data_AF-A0A2E9KYC1-F1
#
_entry.id   AF-A0A2E9KYC1-F1
#
_cell.length_a   1.000
_cell.length_b   1.000
_cell.length_c   1.000
_cell.angle_alpha   90.00
_cell.angle_beta   90.00
_cell.angle_gamma   90.00
#
_symmetry.space_group_name_H-M   'P 1'
#
loop_
_entity.id
_entity.type
_entity.pdbx_description
1 polymer ?
#
loop_
_entity_poly.entity_id
_entity_poly.type
_entity_poly.pdbx_seq_one_letter_code
_entity_poly.pdbx_strand_id
1 'polypeptide(L)' 'MVRPRYGLYKKVWRSYPDLQLAQLYQFVGWSGSRPSEVLKLLWVDVDLTHRFYVKRDTKSGKSLLIVCSSNFMTQET' A
#
# COMPACT_ATOMS: atom_id res chain seq x y z
N MET A 1 15.39 5.42 7.81
CA MET A 1 14.51 4.54 7.00
C MET A 1 15.05 4.52 5.58
N VAL A 2 15.77 3.47 5.20
CA VAL A 2 16.38 3.34 3.87
C VAL A 2 15.28 2.94 2.88
N ARG A 3 14.99 3.78 1.87
CA ARG A 3 14.02 3.42 0.82
C ARG A 3 14.68 2.43 -0.13
N PRO A 4 14.13 1.22 -0.36
CA PRO A 4 14.77 0.24 -1.21
C PRO A 4 14.76 0.71 -2.68
N ARG A 5 15.83 0.40 -3.43
CA ARG A 5 15.89 0.62 -4.88
C ARG A 5 14.94 -0.36 -5.57
N TYR A 6 13.85 0.15 -6.15
CA TYR A 6 12.72 -0.58 -6.73
C TYR A 6 13.03 -1.51 -7.93
N GLY A 7 14.26 -1.51 -8.47
CA GLY A 7 14.59 -2.23 -9.70
C GLY A 7 14.66 -3.76 -9.57
N LEU A 8 15.20 -4.30 -8.46
CA LEU A 8 15.40 -5.75 -8.31
C LEU A 8 14.12 -6.51 -7.91
N TYR A 9 13.23 -5.85 -7.15
CA TYR A 9 12.06 -6.48 -6.55
C TYR A 9 10.91 -6.69 -7.56
N LYS A 10 10.83 -5.88 -8.63
CA LYS A 10 9.75 -5.99 -9.63
C LYS A 10 9.67 -7.38 -10.28
N LYS A 11 10.81 -8.02 -10.54
CA LYS A 11 10.84 -9.38 -11.11
C LYS A 11 10.35 -10.43 -10.11
N VAL A 12 10.76 -10.32 -8.85
CA VAL A 12 10.37 -11.25 -7.77
C VAL A 12 8.88 -11.18 -7.48
N TRP A 13 8.30 -9.97 -7.39
CA TRP A 13 6.87 -9.79 -7.15
C TRP A 13 6.01 -10.25 -8.33
N ARG A 14 6.50 -10.11 -9.57
CA ARG A 14 5.79 -10.60 -10.76
C ARG A 14 5.74 -12.13 -10.86
N SER A 15 6.73 -12.82 -10.29
CA SER A 15 6.75 -14.29 -10.24
C SER A 15 6.09 -14.86 -8.97
N TYR A 16 5.52 -14.02 -8.10
CA TYR A 16 4.93 -14.49 -6.86
C TYR A 16 3.60 -15.19 -7.14
N PRO A 17 3.35 -16.40 -6.60
CA PRO A 17 2.16 -17.18 -6.93
C PRO A 17 0.85 -16.47 -6.54
N ASP A 18 0.88 -15.75 -5.43
CA ASP A 18 -0.25 -14.97 -4.91
C ASP A 18 -0.03 -13.47 -5.14
N LEU A 19 -0.65 -12.96 -6.20
CA LEU A 19 -0.60 -11.55 -6.57
C LEU A 19 -1.24 -10.65 -5.49
N GLN A 20 -2.28 -11.11 -4.80
CA GLN A 20 -2.94 -10.32 -3.77
C GLN A 20 -2.01 -10.14 -2.57
N LEU A 21 -1.36 -11.22 -2.14
CA LEU A 21 -0.39 -11.17 -1.06
C LEU A 21 0.83 -10.33 -1.42
N ALA A 22 1.33 -10.45 -2.65
CA ALA A 22 2.41 -9.62 -3.18
C ALA A 22 2.05 -8.12 -3.18
N GLN A 23 0.83 -7.77 -3.58
CA GLN A 23 0.34 -6.39 -3.55
C GLN A 23 0.17 -5.87 -2.12
N LEU A 24 -0.32 -6.70 -1.20
CA LEU A 24 -0.45 -6.38 0.22
C LEU A 24 0.91 -6.03 0.85
N TYR A 25 1.93 -6.86 0.59
CA TYR A 25 3.29 -6.59 1.08
C TYR A 25 3.88 -5.31 0.51
N GLN A 26 3.69 -5.07 -0.79
CA GLN A 26 4.14 -3.83 -1.42
C GLN A 26 3.42 -2.62 -0.80
N PHE A 27 2.12 -2.72 -0.55
CA PHE A 27 1.32 -1.67 0.09
C PHE A 27 1.75 -1.40 1.54
N VAL A 28 2.00 -2.43 2.34
CA VAL A 28 2.52 -2.31 3.71
C VAL A 28 3.90 -1.65 3.73
N GLY A 29 4.82 -2.13 2.90
CA GLY A 29 6.18 -1.60 2.83
C GLY A 29 6.23 -0.14 2.36
N TRP A 30 5.32 0.22 1.45
CA TRP A 30 5.19 1.58 0.95
C TRP A 30 4.51 2.53 1.95
N SER A 31 3.36 2.14 2.51
CA SER A 31 2.57 2.98 3.41
C SER A 31 3.20 3.15 4.79
N GLY A 32 4.10 2.25 5.18
CA GLY A 32 4.63 2.16 6.54
C GLY A 32 3.57 1.79 7.58
N SER A 33 2.35 1.42 7.14
CA SER A 33 1.28 0.96 8.03
C SER A 33 1.52 -0.47 8.49
N ARG A 34 0.93 -0.83 9.61
CA ARG A 34 1.00 -2.20 10.12
C ARG A 34 0.11 -3.09 9.24
N PRO A 35 0.47 -4.37 9.02
CA PRO A 35 -0.37 -5.30 8.26
C PRO A 35 -1.81 -5.36 8.77
N SER A 36 -2.03 -5.33 10.09
CA SER A 36 -3.37 -5.36 10.69
C SER A 36 -4.21 -4.10 10.43
N GLU A 37 -3.59 -2.98 10.05
CA GLU A 37 -4.30 -1.76 9.67
C GLU A 37 -4.68 -1.81 8.19
N VAL A 38 -3.79 -2.36 7.35
CA VAL A 38 -4.03 -2.54 5.91
C VAL A 38 -5.12 -3.59 5.65
N LEU A 39 -5.13 -4.68 6.41
CA LEU A 39 -6.15 -5.73 6.30
C LEU A 39 -7.57 -5.28 6.68
N LYS A 40 -7.71 -4.10 7.30
CA LYS A 40 -9.02 -3.50 7.63
C LYS A 40 -9.55 -2.57 6.52
N LEU A 41 -8.75 -2.31 5.49
CA LEU A 41 -9.16 -1.44 4.38
C LEU A 41 -10.31 -2.08 3.61
N LEU A 42 -11.35 -1.28 3.39
CA LEU A 42 -12.37 -1.59 2.41
C LEU A 42 -12.05 -0.89 1.09
N TRP A 43 -12.63 -1.37 0.00
CA TRP A 43 -12.51 -0.72 -1.31
C TRP A 43 -12.93 0.75 -1.28
N VAL A 44 -13.91 1.11 -0.44
CA VAL A 44 -14.37 2.50 -0.27
C VAL A 44 -13.35 3.42 0.41
N ASP A 45 -12.34 2.84 1.07
CA ASP A 45 -11.31 3.60 1.76
C ASP A 45 -10.13 3.98 0.87
N VAL A 46 -10.09 3.48 -0.37
CA VAL A 46 -8.94 3.64 -1.26
C VAL A 46 -9.37 4.41 -2.49
N ASP A 47 -8.80 5.60 -2.68
CA ASP A 47 -8.95 6.37 -3.91
C ASP A 47 -7.64 6.31 -4.69
N LEU A 48 -7.65 5.49 -5.73
CA LEU A 48 -6.50 5.28 -6.59
C LEU A 48 -6.24 6.49 -7.52
N THR A 49 -7.29 7.24 -7.86
CA THR A 49 -7.23 8.41 -8.75
C THR A 49 -6.63 9.61 -8.04
N HIS A 50 -7.15 9.93 -6.87
CA HIS A 50 -6.68 11.02 -6.02
C HIS A 50 -5.53 10.60 -5.11
N ARG A 51 -5.13 9.32 -5.19
CA ARG A 51 -3.97 8.75 -4.52
C ARG A 51 -4.03 8.99 -3.02
N PHE A 52 -5.11 8.58 -2.37
CA PHE A 52 -5.18 8.56 -0.92
C PHE A 52 -5.84 7.28 -0.42
N TYR A 53 -5.62 6.96 0.84
CA TYR A 53 -6.41 5.94 1.52
C TYR A 53 -6.77 6.36 2.95
N VAL A 54 -7.87 5.83 3.45
CA VAL A 54 -8.35 6.06 4.83
C VAL A 54 -7.86 4.94 5.73
N LYS A 55 -6.96 5.28 6.63
CA LYS A 55 -6.51 4.40 7.71
C LYS A 55 -7.54 4.40 8.82
N ARG A 56 -8.35 3.34 8.90
CA ARG A 56 -9.40 3.18 9.91
C ARG A 56 -8.86 2.79 11.29
N ASP A 57 -9.63 3.11 12.32
CA ASP A 57 -9.48 2.61 13.69
C ASP A 57 -8.04 2.61 14.18
N THR A 58 -7.39 3.76 14.04
CA THR A 58 -6.04 3.92 14.58
C THR A 58 -6.07 3.77 16.11
N LYS A 59 -4.90 3.67 16.75
CA LYS A 59 -4.82 3.54 18.21
C LYS A 59 -5.60 4.60 19.00
N SER A 60 -5.87 5.76 18.39
CA SER A 60 -6.65 6.85 19.01
C SER A 60 -8.17 6.72 18.78
N GLY A 61 -8.65 5.66 18.12
CA GLY A 61 -10.04 5.47 17.73
C GLY A 61 -10.48 6.34 16.55
N LYS A 62 -9.56 7.09 15.93
CA LYS A 62 -9.85 7.98 14.81
C LYS A 62 -9.39 7.38 13.48
N SER A 63 -10.09 7.70 12.41
CA SER A 63 -9.65 7.44 11.05
C SER A 63 -8.76 8.57 10.54
N LEU A 64 -7.70 8.23 9.82
CA LEU A 64 -6.75 9.19 9.24
C LEU A 64 -6.72 9.05 7.72
N LEU A 65 -6.83 10.16 7.00
CA LEU A 65 -6.60 10.19 5.55
C LEU A 65 -5.10 10.30 5.28
N ILE A 66 -4.57 9.35 4.51
CA ILE A 66 -3.16 9.28 4.13
C ILE A 66 -3.05 9.54 2.64
N VAL A 67 -2.35 10.61 2.27
CA VAL A 67 -2.05 10.92 0.88
C VAL A 67 -0.86 10.09 0.40
N CYS A 68 -1.03 9.40 -0.71
CA CYS A 68 -0.01 8.58 -1.33
C CYS A 68 0.97 9.45 -2.14
N SER A 69 2.27 9.33 -1.85
CA SER A 69 3.32 9.94 -2.67
C SER A 69 3.34 9.34 -4.09
N SER A 70 3.63 10.19 -5.09
CA SER A 70 3.45 9.98 -6.54
C SER A 70 4.13 8.77 -7.17
N ASN A 71 5.04 8.07 -6.47
CA ASN A 71 5.98 7.13 -7.08
C ASN A 71 5.54 5.65 -7.05
N PHE A 72 4.38 5.31 -6.48
CA PHE A 72 3.97 3.91 -6.28
C PHE A 72 2.83 3.45 -7.20
N MET A 73 2.05 4.39 -7.74
CA MET A 73 0.77 4.08 -8.41
C MET A 73 0.83 4.07 -9.94
N THR A 74 1.99 4.34 -10.53
CA THR A 74 2.22 4.09 -11.96
C THR A 74 2.49 2.60 -12.17
N GLN A 75 1.42 1.81 -12.18
CA GLN A 75 1.38 0.64 -13.03
C GLN A 75 1.02 1.15 -14.42
N GLU A 76 2.03 1.43 -15.23
CA GLU A 76 1.84 1.65 -16.66
C GLU A 76 1.20 0.39 -17.24
N THR A 77 0.07 0.61 -17.93
CA THR A 77 -0.76 -0.35 -18.65
C THR A 77 0.04 -1.16 -19.67
#